data_AF-A0A7K2WVG8-F1
#
_entry.id   AF-A0A7K2WVG8-F1
#
_cell.length_a   1.000
_cell.length_b   1.000
_cell.length_c   1.000
_cell.angle_alpha   90.00
_cell.angle_beta   90.00
_cell.angle_gamma   90.00
#
_symmetry.space_group_name_H-M   'P 1'
#
loop_
_entity.id
_entity.type
_entity.pdbx_description
1 polymer ?
#
loop_
_entity_poly.entity_id
_entity_poly.type
_entity_poly.pdbx_seq_one_letter_code
_entity_poly.pdbx_strand_id
1 'polypeptide(L)'
;MSSDDKQPEGSGEGGGPEQLAFIRETVRKAKVPRAKPRTWRGAALAGELPVARVVVNKGVLHLDQFFDYAVPEELDRDAQPGVRVRVRFGAGARQVRGGRREGGRLIDGFVVERRAESDYAGPL
;
A
#
# COMPACT_ATOMS: atom_id res chain seq x y z
N MET A 1 -24.75 -56.68 25.04
CA MET A 1 -23.98 -56.60 23.77
C MET A 1 -23.98 -55.13 23.38
N SER A 2 -22.93 -54.37 23.76
CA SER A 2 -21.72 -54.06 22.94
C SER A 2 -22.13 -53.27 21.69
N SER A 3 -21.69 -52.03 21.45
CA SER A 3 -20.34 -51.44 21.58
C SER A 3 -20.48 -49.92 21.83
N ASP A 4 -19.79 -49.26 22.75
CA ASP A 4 -18.37 -48.86 22.78
C ASP A 4 -17.87 -48.25 21.46
N ASP A 5 -17.96 -46.93 21.37
CA ASP A 5 -17.27 -46.12 20.35
C ASP A 5 -16.65 -44.90 21.05
N LYS A 6 -15.53 -45.15 21.75
CA LYS A 6 -14.61 -44.13 22.26
C LYS A 6 -13.96 -43.45 21.06
N GLN A 7 -14.39 -42.24 20.72
CA GLN A 7 -13.57 -41.34 19.92
C GLN A 7 -12.35 -40.90 20.75
N PRO A 8 -11.13 -40.95 20.19
CA PRO A 8 -9.93 -40.58 20.92
C PRO A 8 -9.92 -39.08 21.19
N GLU A 9 -9.57 -38.75 22.44
CA GLU A 9 -9.14 -37.44 22.90
C GLU A 9 -8.05 -36.89 21.96
N GLY A 10 -8.48 -36.18 20.92
CA GLY A 10 -7.60 -35.39 20.09
C GLY A 10 -7.25 -34.13 20.87
N SER A 11 -6.13 -34.18 21.59
CA SER A 11 -5.43 -33.03 22.14
C SER A 11 -5.14 -32.01 21.02
N GLY A 12 -6.09 -31.14 20.75
CA GLY A 12 -5.97 -29.98 19.85
C GLY A 12 -5.29 -28.81 20.54
N GLU A 13 -4.28 -29.05 21.38
CA GLU A 13 -3.37 -27.99 21.85
C GLU A 13 -2.36 -27.69 20.74
N GLY A 14 -2.75 -26.88 19.77
CA GLY A 14 -1.83 -26.56 18.69
C GLY A 14 -2.39 -25.61 17.65
N GLY A 15 -2.58 -24.34 18.02
CA GLY A 15 -2.83 -23.29 17.04
C GLY A 15 -3.89 -22.26 17.42
N GLY A 16 -4.27 -22.18 18.69
CA GLY A 16 -5.15 -21.13 19.21
C GLY A 16 -4.51 -19.74 19.25
N PRO A 17 -5.29 -18.68 19.58
CA PRO A 17 -4.84 -17.28 19.66
C PRO A 17 -3.63 -17.04 20.57
N GLU A 18 -3.30 -18.01 21.43
CA GLU A 18 -2.16 -17.99 22.34
C GLU A 18 -0.83 -18.00 21.61
N GLN A 19 -0.68 -18.74 20.51
CA GLN A 19 0.53 -18.72 19.70
C GLN A 19 0.79 -17.33 19.09
N LEU A 20 -0.29 -16.64 18.70
CA LEU A 20 -0.21 -15.25 18.24
C LEU A 20 0.14 -14.27 19.37
N ALA A 21 -0.30 -14.55 20.60
CA ALA A 21 0.06 -13.78 21.78
C ALA A 21 1.57 -13.90 22.08
N PHE A 22 2.12 -15.13 22.07
CA PHE A 22 3.55 -15.37 22.23
C PHE A 22 4.37 -14.64 21.15
N ILE A 23 3.97 -14.73 19.87
CA ILE A 23 4.63 -14.01 18.77
C ILE A 23 4.63 -12.49 19.03
N ARG A 24 3.49 -11.91 19.41
CA ARG A 24 3.37 -10.47 19.71
C ARG A 24 4.24 -10.05 20.88
N GLU A 25 4.36 -10.87 21.91
CA GLU A 25 5.20 -10.59 23.07
C GLU A 25 6.70 -10.63 22.69
N THR A 26 7.14 -11.65 21.95
CA THR A 26 8.52 -11.71 21.43
C THR A 26 8.86 -10.50 20.56
N VAL A 27 7.95 -10.08 19.67
CA VAL A 27 8.15 -8.89 18.82
C VAL A 27 8.25 -7.61 19.66
N ARG A 28 7.43 -7.46 20.71
CA ARG A 28 7.52 -6.31 21.63
C ARG A 28 8.85 -6.30 22.39
N LYS A 29 9.27 -7.44 22.94
CA LYS A 29 10.54 -7.58 23.67
C LYS A 29 11.76 -7.31 22.79
N ALA A 30 11.73 -7.76 21.54
CA ALA A 30 12.82 -7.57 20.60
C ALA A 30 13.07 -6.10 20.20
N LYS A 31 12.13 -5.18 20.51
CA LYS A 31 12.23 -3.73 20.21
C LYS A 31 12.75 -3.43 18.80
N VAL A 32 12.40 -4.29 17.84
CA VAL A 32 12.82 -4.12 16.44
C VAL A 32 12.13 -2.87 15.90
N PRO A 33 12.85 -1.95 15.22
CA PRO A 33 12.20 -0.80 14.60
C PRO A 33 11.07 -1.29 13.69
N ARG A 34 9.86 -0.75 13.91
CA ARG A 34 8.70 -1.12 13.08
C ARG A 34 9.05 -0.83 11.62
N ALA A 35 8.73 -1.78 10.75
CA ALA A 35 8.85 -1.56 9.31
C ALA A 35 8.13 -0.25 8.94
N LYS A 36 8.82 0.58 8.14
CA LYS A 36 8.29 1.88 7.71
C LYS A 36 6.88 1.67 7.16
N PRO A 37 5.89 2.47 7.58
CA PRO A 37 4.52 2.27 7.12
C PRO A 37 4.52 2.26 5.59
N ARG A 38 3.98 1.20 5.00
CA ARG A 38 3.86 1.03 3.53
C ARG A 38 2.94 2.06 2.88
N THR A 39 2.45 3.01 3.65
CA THR A 39 1.54 4.08 3.26
C THR A 39 2.28 5.38 3.48
N TRP A 40 2.51 6.14 2.42
CA TRP A 40 3.15 7.46 2.43
C TRP A 40 2.36 8.54 3.21
N ARG A 41 1.43 8.16 4.11
CA ARG A 41 0.60 9.07 4.90
C ARG A 41 1.44 10.10 5.64
N GLY A 42 1.15 11.37 5.42
CA GLY A 42 1.84 12.49 6.07
C GLY A 42 3.30 12.69 5.61
N ALA A 43 3.77 11.95 4.60
CA ALA A 43 5.09 12.20 4.03
C ALA A 43 5.12 13.58 3.37
N ALA A 44 6.17 14.36 3.64
CA ALA A 44 6.46 15.60 2.93
C ALA A 44 6.53 15.34 1.42
N LEU A 45 6.05 16.30 0.64
CA LEU A 45 6.15 16.24 -0.81
C LEU A 45 7.53 16.73 -1.26
N ALA A 46 7.96 16.30 -2.44
CA ALA A 46 9.15 16.83 -3.07
C ALA A 46 9.10 18.36 -3.17
N GLY A 47 10.24 19.01 -2.92
CA GLY A 47 10.33 20.47 -2.96
C GLY A 47 10.19 21.03 -4.39
N GLU A 48 10.67 20.28 -5.38
CA GLU A 48 10.56 20.63 -6.80
C GLU A 48 9.71 19.61 -7.54
N LEU A 49 8.84 20.11 -8.42
CA LEU A 49 7.98 19.30 -9.28
C LEU A 49 7.23 18.17 -8.52
N PRO A 50 6.43 18.46 -7.47
CA PRO A 50 5.87 17.44 -6.56
C PRO A 50 4.87 16.48 -7.20
N VAL A 51 4.50 16.68 -8.46
CA VAL A 51 3.52 15.84 -9.17
C VAL A 51 4.24 14.97 -10.18
N ALA A 52 3.99 13.65 -10.15
CA ALA A 52 4.37 12.73 -11.20
C ALA A 52 3.14 12.38 -12.04
N ARG A 53 3.24 12.59 -13.35
CA ARG A 53 2.26 12.11 -14.30
C ARG A 53 2.63 10.69 -14.70
N VAL A 54 1.71 9.75 -14.51
CA VAL A 54 1.96 8.31 -14.65
C VAL A 54 1.00 7.69 -15.64
N VAL A 55 1.53 6.88 -16.56
CA VAL A 55 0.72 5.92 -17.32
C VAL A 55 0.60 4.64 -16.50
N VAL A 56 -0.64 4.25 -16.18
CA VAL A 56 -0.91 3.07 -15.37
C VAL A 56 -1.06 1.86 -16.29
N ASN A 57 -0.30 0.80 -16.04
CA ASN A 57 -0.35 -0.43 -16.82
C ASN A 57 -1.57 -1.27 -16.39
N LYS A 58 -2.76 -0.76 -16.69
CA LYS A 58 -4.04 -1.44 -16.55
C LYS A 58 -4.61 -1.63 -17.95
N GLY A 59 -5.11 -2.83 -18.24
CA GLY A 59 -5.49 -3.27 -19.60
C GLY A 59 -6.27 -2.23 -20.43
N VAL A 60 -6.09 -2.31 -21.75
CA VAL A 60 -6.55 -1.45 -22.87
C VAL A 60 -7.30 -0.16 -22.53
N LEU A 61 -8.45 -0.21 -21.84
CA LEU A 61 -9.33 0.94 -21.58
C LEU A 61 -8.69 2.14 -20.86
N HIS A 62 -7.51 1.99 -20.24
CA HIS A 62 -6.87 3.07 -19.47
C HIS A 62 -5.45 3.39 -19.95
N LEU A 63 -4.96 2.71 -21.00
CA LEU A 63 -3.57 2.83 -21.45
C LEU A 63 -3.26 4.22 -22.04
N ASP A 64 -4.30 4.89 -22.55
CA ASP A 64 -4.17 6.17 -23.25
C ASP A 64 -4.36 7.38 -22.30
N GLN A 65 -4.53 7.13 -20.99
CA GLN A 65 -4.75 8.18 -20.00
C GLN A 65 -3.60 8.27 -19.01
N PHE A 66 -3.22 9.52 -18.72
CA PHE A 66 -2.29 9.83 -17.67
C PHE A 66 -3.01 10.15 -16.36
N PHE A 67 -2.39 9.75 -15.25
CA PHE A 67 -2.88 10.00 -13.90
C PHE A 67 -1.80 10.72 -13.10
N ASP A 68 -2.20 11.79 -12.42
CA ASP A 68 -1.30 12.59 -11.60
C ASP A 68 -1.22 11.99 -10.18
N TYR A 69 0.00 11.92 -9.64
CA TYR A 69 0.30 11.38 -8.32
C TYR A 69 1.25 12.30 -7.57
N ALA A 70 1.05 12.44 -6.27
CA ALA A 70 1.96 13.20 -5.42
C ALA A 70 3.24 12.39 -5.16
N VAL A 71 4.39 13.03 -5.33
CA VAL A 71 5.71 12.44 -5.07
C VAL A 71 6.19 12.82 -3.67
N PRO A 72 6.42 11.83 -2.78
CA PRO A 72 7.08 12.06 -1.50
C PRO A 72 8.51 12.57 -1.69
N GLU A 73 8.97 13.44 -0.81
CA GLU A 73 10.34 13.98 -0.82
C GLU A 73 11.41 12.87 -0.85
N GLU A 74 11.17 11.77 -0.13
CA GLU A 74 12.08 10.63 -0.10
C GLU A 74 12.26 9.94 -1.45
N LEU A 75 11.30 10.08 -2.37
CA LEU A 75 11.34 9.51 -3.71
C LEU A 75 11.66 10.55 -4.78
N ASP A 76 11.94 11.79 -4.41
CA ASP A 76 12.06 12.90 -5.34
C ASP A 76 13.08 12.62 -6.45
N ARG A 77 14.29 12.23 -6.04
CA ARG A 77 15.40 11.91 -6.95
C ARG A 77 15.15 10.66 -7.79
N ASP A 78 14.43 9.68 -7.25
CA ASP A 78 14.19 8.40 -7.91
C ASP A 78 13.03 8.46 -8.91
N ALA A 79 12.04 9.34 -8.67
CA ALA A 79 10.85 9.47 -9.50
C ALA A 79 11.14 10.31 -10.76
N GLN A 80 12.02 9.79 -11.61
CA GLN A 80 12.37 10.36 -12.92
C GLN A 80 11.46 9.82 -14.05
N PRO A 81 11.31 10.55 -15.16
CA PRO A 81 10.66 10.03 -16.37
C PRO A 81 11.24 8.69 -16.82
N GLY A 82 10.37 7.76 -17.22
CA GLY A 82 10.72 6.39 -17.62
C GLY A 82 10.83 5.39 -16.46
N VAL A 83 10.82 5.83 -15.20
CA VAL A 83 10.92 4.94 -14.05
C VAL A 83 9.63 4.17 -13.84
N ARG A 84 9.76 2.85 -13.63
CA ARG A 84 8.65 1.98 -13.27
C ARG A 84 8.25 2.21 -11.83
N VAL A 85 6.96 2.47 -11.61
CA VAL A 85 6.39 2.77 -10.31
C VAL A 85 5.26 1.80 -9.99
N ARG A 86 4.90 1.75 -8.70
CA ARG A 86 3.74 1.00 -8.23
C ARG A 86 2.82 1.92 -7.47
N VAL A 87 1.67 2.21 -8.06
CA VAL A 87 0.75 3.27 -7.62
C VAL A 87 -0.57 2.68 -7.13
N ARG A 88 -1.27 3.43 -6.27
CA ARG A 88 -2.65 3.08 -5.90
C ARG A 88 -3.59 3.51 -7.00
N PHE A 89 -4.42 2.59 -7.46
CA PHE A 89 -5.39 2.83 -8.52
C PHE A 89 -6.78 2.33 -8.13
N GLY A 90 -7.82 3.06 -8.52
CA GLY A 90 -9.22 2.71 -8.25
C GLY A 90 -9.70 3.01 -6.82
N ALA A 91 -8.96 3.80 -6.04
CA ALA A 91 -9.47 4.41 -4.81
C ALA A 91 -10.48 5.49 -5.22
N GLY A 92 -11.78 5.20 -5.14
CA GLY A 92 -12.83 6.15 -5.52
C GLY A 92 -12.73 7.46 -4.72
N ALA A 93 -13.27 8.55 -5.28
CA ALA A 93 -13.14 9.91 -4.72
C ALA A 93 -13.70 10.09 -3.29
N ARG A 94 -14.48 9.14 -2.78
CA ARG A 94 -15.08 9.20 -1.43
C ARG A 94 -14.14 8.75 -0.32
N GLN A 95 -13.04 8.08 -0.64
CA GLN A 95 -12.09 7.56 0.34
C GLN A 95 -10.86 8.46 0.41
N VAL A 96 -10.98 9.58 1.14
CA VAL A 96 -9.91 10.57 1.30
C VAL A 96 -9.65 10.79 2.77
N ARG A 97 -8.38 10.67 3.19
CA ARG A 97 -7.95 10.94 4.57
C ARG A 97 -6.70 11.79 4.55
N GLY A 98 -6.73 12.93 5.24
CA GLY A 98 -5.60 13.87 5.27
C GLY A 98 -5.21 14.39 3.89
N GLY A 99 -6.20 14.66 3.03
CA GLY A 99 -5.98 15.19 1.68
C GLY A 99 -5.45 14.18 0.66
N ARG A 100 -5.33 12.88 1.01
CA ARG A 100 -4.90 11.82 0.09
C ARG A 100 -5.92 10.71 -0.03
N ARG A 101 -5.95 10.09 -1.21
CA ARG A 101 -6.83 8.95 -1.49
C ARG A 101 -6.33 7.69 -0.79
N GLU A 102 -7.21 7.07 -0.03
CA GLU A 102 -6.97 5.78 0.62
C GLU A 102 -7.75 4.67 -0.10
N GLY A 103 -7.20 3.46 -0.11
CA GLY A 103 -7.81 2.31 -0.79
C GLY A 103 -7.19 2.03 -2.16
N GLY A 104 -7.99 1.44 -3.05
CA GLY A 104 -7.54 0.98 -4.36
C GLY A 104 -6.58 -0.22 -4.30
N ARG A 105 -6.17 -0.70 -5.47
CA ARG A 105 -5.16 -1.76 -5.62
C ARG A 105 -3.83 -1.15 -6.05
N LEU A 106 -2.74 -1.83 -5.73
CA LEU A 106 -1.43 -1.46 -6.25
C LEU A 106 -1.27 -2.02 -7.66
N ILE A 107 -1.09 -1.12 -8.63
CA ILE A 107 -0.87 -1.45 -10.05
C ILE A 107 0.45 -0.85 -10.48
N ASP A 108 1.15 -1.52 -11.39
CA ASP A 108 2.38 -1.02 -11.96
C ASP A 108 2.09 0.08 -13.00
N GLY A 109 3.04 0.98 -13.19
CA GLY A 109 2.96 2.06 -14.16
C GLY A 109 4.33 2.65 -14.44
N PHE A 110 4.36 3.69 -15.25
CA PHE A 110 5.60 4.40 -15.60
C PHE A 110 5.41 5.90 -15.44
N VAL A 111 6.39 6.57 -14.85
CA VAL A 111 6.44 8.03 -14.81
C VAL A 111 6.68 8.53 -16.22
N VAL A 112 5.82 9.42 -16.69
CA VAL A 112 5.92 10.08 -17.99
C VAL A 112 6.66 11.39 -17.84
N GLU A 113 6.33 12.17 -16.79
CA GLU A 113 6.96 13.46 -16.51
C GLU A 113 6.76 13.88 -15.04
N ARG A 114 7.56 14.86 -14.60
CA ARG A 114 7.43 15.53 -13.31
C ARG A 114 6.98 16.98 -13.51
N ARG A 115 6.02 17.44 -12.71
CA ARG A 115 5.34 18.72 -12.84
C ARG A 115 5.23 19.47 -11.52
N ALA A 116 5.24 20.80 -11.60
CA ALA A 116 5.01 21.66 -10.45
C ALA A 116 3.57 21.57 -9.94
N GLU A 117 2.61 21.44 -10.87
CA GLU A 117 1.19 21.51 -10.60
C GLU A 117 0.44 20.37 -11.31
N SER A 118 -0.78 20.11 -10.83
CA SER A 118 -1.68 19.09 -11.34
C SER A 118 -2.97 19.74 -11.83
N ASP A 119 -3.43 19.36 -13.01
CA ASP A 119 -4.71 19.80 -13.58
C ASP A 119 -5.89 19.09 -12.89
N TYR A 120 -5.61 18.05 -12.10
CA TYR A 120 -6.60 17.33 -11.31
C TYR A 120 -6.98 18.11 -10.04
N ALA A 121 -8.22 18.59 -9.99
CA ALA A 121 -8.74 19.42 -8.88
C ALA A 121 -9.01 18.65 -7.56
N GLY A 122 -8.79 17.34 -7.53
CA GLY A 122 -9.03 16.54 -6.34
C GLY A 122 -7.76 16.09 -5.63
N PRO A 123 -7.91 15.26 -4.58
CA PRO A 123 -6.78 14.80 -3.78
C PRO A 123 -5.89 13.80 -4.53
N LEU A 124 -4.58 14.02 -4.47
CA LEU A 124 -3.51 13.17 -5.02
C LEU A 124 -3.03 12.09 -4.04
#